data_AF-A0A0H5P5N4-F1
#
_entry.id   AF-A0A0H5P5N4-F1
#
_cell.length_a   1.000
_cell.length_b   1.000
_cell.length_c   1.000
_cell.angle_alpha   90.00
_cell.angle_beta   90.00
_cell.angle_gamma   90.00
#
_symmetry.space_group_name_H-M   'P 1'
#
loop_
_entity.id
_entity.type
_entity.pdbx_description
1 polymer ?
#
loop_
_entity_poly.entity_id
_entity_poly.type
_entity_poly.pdbx_seq_one_letter_code
_entity_poly.pdbx_strand_id
1 'polypeptide(L)'
;MRPQVAALAQAAEQGSLRIDGVLIAEGAHERCARRYEQLAEQVEAQLAVLAPARSLPGFGGFDSGAMLRSGFEDKAGAALRQLREYATAARELAAVFRAAAAAYTAADTGLAAAVRAVDPAEPQQHPAVAGA
;
A
#
# COMPACT_ATOMS: atom_id res chain seq x y z
N MET A 1 6.97 -7.31 10.69
CA MET A 1 6.29 -6.62 9.58
C MET A 1 6.66 -5.14 9.51
N ARG A 2 6.50 -4.34 10.57
CA ARG A 2 6.88 -2.90 10.63
C ARG A 2 8.28 -2.53 10.08
N PRO A 3 9.39 -3.25 10.38
CA PRO A 3 10.69 -2.88 9.83
C PRO A 3 10.80 -3.10 8.30
N GLN A 4 10.03 -4.04 7.74
CA GLN A 4 10.00 -4.27 6.29
C GLN A 4 9.17 -3.20 5.57
N VAL A 5 8.07 -2.74 6.16
CA VAL A 5 7.26 -1.63 5.64
C VAL A 5 8.06 -0.32 5.66
N ALA A 6 8.81 -0.06 6.74
CA ALA A 6 9.70 1.09 6.83
C ALA A 6 10.80 1.08 5.77
N ALA A 7 11.45 -0.08 5.54
CA ALA A 7 12.43 -0.24 4.47
C ALA A 7 11.83 -0.01 3.07
N LEU A 8 10.58 -0.46 2.86
CA LEU A 8 9.86 -0.22 1.61
C LEU A 8 9.52 1.26 1.42
N ALA A 9 9.09 1.95 2.48
CA ALA A 9 8.82 3.38 2.48
C ALA A 9 10.08 4.19 2.13
N GLN A 10 11.22 3.85 2.71
CA GLN A 10 12.51 4.47 2.41
C GLN A 10 12.90 4.28 0.93
N ALA A 11 12.74 3.07 0.38
CA ALA A 11 13.03 2.79 -1.03
C ALA A 11 12.08 3.54 -1.98
N ALA A 12 10.82 3.70 -1.58
CA ALA A 12 9.83 4.49 -2.30
C ALA A 12 10.20 5.99 -2.34
N GLU A 13 10.57 6.57 -1.20
CA GLU A 13 11.02 7.98 -1.12
C GLU A 13 12.25 8.25 -1.99
N GLN A 14 13.15 7.28 -2.09
CA GLN A 14 14.36 7.37 -2.91
C GLN A 14 14.13 7.11 -4.40
N GLY A 15 12.90 6.77 -4.81
CA GLY A 15 12.59 6.37 -6.19
C GLY A 15 13.30 5.09 -6.63
N SER A 16 13.82 4.28 -5.69
CA SER A 16 14.56 3.05 -5.95
C SER A 16 13.69 1.79 -5.84
N LEU A 17 12.40 1.96 -5.53
CA LEU A 17 11.45 0.85 -5.44
C LEU A 17 11.27 0.19 -6.81
N ARG A 18 11.78 -1.04 -6.95
CA ARG A 18 11.54 -1.92 -8.10
C ARG A 18 10.57 -3.02 -7.69
N ILE A 19 9.57 -3.29 -8.53
CA ILE A 19 8.71 -4.48 -8.40
C ILE A 19 9.08 -5.38 -9.58
N ASP A 20 9.57 -6.58 -9.29
CA ASP A 20 9.98 -7.57 -10.29
C ASP A 20 10.96 -7.05 -11.36
N GLY A 21 11.77 -6.04 -11.01
CA GLY A 21 12.79 -5.47 -11.90
C GLY A 21 12.24 -4.59 -13.05
N VAL A 22 10.92 -4.50 -13.21
CA VAL A 22 10.26 -3.79 -14.31
C VAL A 22 9.69 -2.47 -13.84
N LEU A 23 9.83 -1.44 -14.67
CA LEU A 23 9.22 -0.14 -14.47
C LEU A 23 7.70 -0.31 -14.56
N ILE A 24 7.03 -0.09 -13.43
CA ILE A 24 5.60 -0.35 -13.28
C ILE A 24 4.84 0.56 -14.26
N ALA A 25 4.04 -0.06 -15.14
CA ALA A 25 3.19 0.65 -16.09
C ALA A 25 2.35 1.74 -15.40
N GLU A 26 2.04 2.82 -16.14
CA GLU A 26 1.26 3.93 -15.62
C GLU A 26 -0.01 3.46 -14.89
N GLY A 27 -0.21 4.00 -13.68
CA GLY A 27 -1.33 3.66 -12.82
C GLY A 27 -1.28 2.30 -12.12
N ALA A 28 -0.26 1.44 -12.29
CA ALA A 28 -0.21 0.19 -11.52
C ALA A 28 0.08 0.41 -10.04
N HIS A 29 0.85 1.44 -9.66
CA HIS A 29 1.02 1.83 -8.26
C HIS A 29 -0.32 2.14 -7.59
N GLU A 30 -1.19 2.88 -8.28
CA GLU A 30 -2.52 3.22 -7.78
C GLU A 30 -3.45 2.00 -7.75
N ARG A 31 -3.36 1.07 -8.73
CA ARG A 31 -4.09 -0.20 -8.65
C ARG A 31 -3.64 -1.06 -7.46
N CYS A 32 -2.34 -1.12 -7.19
CA CYS A 32 -1.80 -1.80 -6.01
C CYS A 32 -2.30 -1.14 -4.72
N ALA A 33 -2.20 0.18 -4.61
CA ALA A 33 -2.66 0.94 -3.45
C ALA A 33 -4.16 0.67 -3.16
N ARG A 34 -5.01 0.81 -4.17
CA ARG A 34 -6.46 0.54 -4.05
C ARG A 34 -6.75 -0.88 -3.58
N ARG A 35 -5.99 -1.87 -4.05
CA ARG A 35 -6.21 -3.26 -3.65
C ARG A 35 -5.88 -3.50 -2.18
N TYR A 36 -4.84 -2.85 -1.67
CA TYR A 36 -4.51 -2.92 -0.25
C TYR A 36 -5.50 -2.14 0.63
N GLU A 37 -6.06 -1.02 0.15
CA GLU A 37 -7.14 -0.32 0.84
C GLU A 37 -8.41 -1.17 0.93
N GLN A 38 -8.85 -1.76 -0.20
CA GLN A 38 -9.99 -2.67 -0.23
C GLN A 38 -9.80 -3.85 0.72
N LEU A 39 -8.58 -4.40 0.79
CA LEU A 39 -8.25 -5.45 1.74
C LEU A 39 -8.38 -4.98 3.19
N ALA A 40 -7.87 -3.79 3.52
CA ALA A 40 -8.00 -3.22 4.86
C ALA A 40 -9.48 -3.01 5.23
N GLU A 41 -10.29 -2.47 4.33
CA GLU A 41 -11.74 -2.28 4.52
C GLU A 41 -12.46 -3.60 4.75
N GLN A 42 -12.16 -4.64 3.96
CA GLN A 42 -12.76 -5.96 4.13
C GLN A 42 -12.41 -6.58 5.49
N VAL A 43 -11.15 -6.44 5.93
CA VAL A 43 -10.70 -6.94 7.24
C VAL A 43 -11.39 -6.18 8.38
N GLU A 44 -11.57 -4.87 8.25
CA GLU A 44 -12.30 -4.08 9.23
C GLU A 44 -13.78 -4.41 9.30
N ALA A 45 -14.42 -4.67 8.16
CA ALA A 45 -15.80 -5.15 8.14
C ALA A 45 -15.92 -6.50 8.88
N GLN A 46 -14.99 -7.43 8.67
CA GLN A 46 -14.95 -8.70 9.42
C GLN A 46 -14.69 -8.48 10.92
N LEU A 47 -13.80 -7.56 11.29
CA LEU A 47 -13.55 -7.19 12.68
C LEU A 47 -14.81 -6.66 13.38
N ALA A 48 -15.62 -5.86 12.69
CA ALA A 48 -16.87 -5.34 13.24
C ALA A 48 -17.88 -6.45 13.53
N VAL A 49 -17.91 -7.51 12.71
CA VAL A 49 -18.76 -8.70 12.91
C VAL A 49 -18.22 -9.60 14.03
N LEU A 50 -16.89 -9.78 14.11
CA LEU A 50 -16.26 -10.72 15.04
C LEU A 50 -16.07 -10.15 16.45
N ALA A 51 -15.90 -8.84 16.60
CA ALA A 51 -15.61 -8.22 17.89
C ALA A 51 -16.71 -8.46 18.95
N PRO A 52 -18.02 -8.40 18.63
CA PRO A 52 -19.07 -8.74 19.58
C PRO A 52 -19.05 -10.21 20.03
N ALA A 53 -18.62 -11.12 19.15
CA ALA A 53 -18.51 -12.55 19.44
C ALA A 53 -17.32 -12.90 20.34
N ARG A 54 -16.52 -11.92 20.78
CA ARG A 54 -15.40 -12.12 21.70
C ARG A 54 -15.85 -12.68 23.05
N SER A 55 -17.02 -12.30 23.54
CA SER A 55 -17.58 -12.84 24.78
C SER A 55 -18.81 -13.68 24.45
N LEU A 56 -18.74 -14.96 24.79
CA LEU A 56 -19.82 -15.91 24.54
C LEU A 56 -20.31 -16.51 25.87
N PRO A 57 -21.62 -16.50 26.13
CA PRO A 57 -22.20 -17.32 27.18
C PRO A 57 -22.18 -18.80 26.75
N GLY A 58 -22.41 -19.71 27.71
CA GLY A 58 -22.65 -21.13 27.39
C GLY A 58 -21.52 -22.11 27.76
N PHE A 59 -20.47 -21.67 28.45
CA PHE A 59 -19.40 -22.56 28.93
C PHE A 59 -19.76 -23.35 30.21
N GLY A 60 -20.97 -23.17 30.76
CA GLY A 60 -21.43 -23.81 31.99
C GLY A 60 -21.05 -23.05 33.27
N GLY A 61 -21.62 -23.46 34.41
CA GLY A 61 -21.44 -22.79 35.71
C GLY A 61 -20.33 -23.38 36.61
N PHE A 62 -19.60 -24.39 36.13
CA PHE A 62 -18.48 -25.00 36.86
C PHE A 62 -17.19 -24.21 36.66
N ASP A 63 -16.20 -24.39 37.54
CA ASP A 63 -14.89 -23.74 37.44
C ASP A 63 -14.18 -24.01 36.11
N SER A 64 -14.34 -25.22 35.56
CA SER A 64 -13.84 -25.59 34.24
C SER A 64 -14.47 -24.74 33.11
N GLY A 65 -15.74 -24.37 33.26
CA GLY A 65 -16.43 -23.47 32.34
C GLY A 65 -15.88 -22.05 32.38
N ALA A 66 -15.53 -21.55 33.57
CA ALA A 66 -14.89 -20.24 33.72
C ALA A 66 -13.50 -20.21 33.07
N MET A 67 -12.71 -21.27 33.22
CA MET A 67 -11.39 -21.40 32.57
C MET A 67 -11.51 -21.43 31.04
N LEU A 68 -12.46 -22.20 30.49
CA LEU A 68 -12.69 -22.27 29.04
C LEU A 68 -13.13 -20.92 28.47
N ARG A 69 -14.03 -20.22 29.15
CA ARG A 69 -14.46 -18.87 28.75
C ARG A 69 -13.27 -17.91 28.70
N SER A 70 -12.46 -17.86 29.76
CA SER A 70 -11.27 -17.00 29.80
C SER A 70 -10.31 -17.32 28.65
N GLY A 71 -9.99 -18.61 28.45
CA GLY A 71 -9.08 -19.02 27.38
C GLY A 71 -9.62 -18.72 25.98
N PHE A 72 -10.94 -18.79 25.78
CA PHE A 72 -11.59 -18.37 24.54
C PHE A 72 -11.48 -16.85 24.35
N GLU A 73 -11.86 -16.05 25.35
CA GLU A 73 -11.86 -14.59 25.29
C GLU A 73 -10.46 -14.01 25.04
N ASP A 74 -9.44 -14.63 25.60
CA ASP A 74 -8.03 -14.28 25.39
C ASP A 74 -7.57 -14.56 23.96
N LYS A 75 -7.88 -15.75 23.44
CA LYS A 75 -7.53 -16.15 22.06
C LYS A 75 -8.28 -15.31 21.04
N ALA A 76 -9.58 -15.09 21.24
CA ALA A 76 -10.39 -14.22 20.41
C ALA A 76 -9.84 -12.79 20.44
N GLY A 77 -9.48 -12.28 21.62
CA GLY A 77 -8.85 -10.97 21.77
C GLY A 77 -7.53 -10.86 21.01
N ALA A 78 -6.67 -11.88 21.08
CA ALA A 78 -5.40 -11.92 20.35
C ALA A 78 -5.62 -11.95 18.82
N ALA A 79 -6.53 -12.78 18.32
CA ALA A 79 -6.85 -12.86 16.91
C ALA A 79 -7.39 -11.53 16.35
N LEU A 80 -8.29 -10.87 17.09
CA LEU A 80 -8.82 -9.55 16.71
C LEU A 80 -7.73 -8.47 16.67
N ARG A 81 -6.76 -8.51 17.60
CA ARG A 81 -5.60 -7.59 17.54
C ARG A 81 -4.77 -7.84 16.29
N GLN A 82 -4.48 -9.10 15.98
CA GLN A 82 -3.68 -9.45 14.80
C GLN A 82 -4.35 -9.00 13.49
N LEU A 83 -5.68 -9.18 13.38
CA LEU A 83 -6.44 -8.70 12.22
C LEU A 83 -6.39 -7.17 12.09
N ARG A 84 -6.43 -6.42 13.20
CA ARG A 84 -6.29 -4.95 13.17
C ARG A 84 -4.89 -4.51 12.72
N GLU A 85 -3.86 -5.17 13.22
CA GLU A 85 -2.48 -4.92 12.79
C GLU A 85 -2.31 -5.20 11.29
N TYR A 86 -2.95 -6.26 10.79
CA TYR A 86 -2.94 -6.59 9.37
C TYR A 86 -3.64 -5.52 8.50
N ALA A 87 -4.83 -5.04 8.91
CA ALA A 87 -5.52 -3.95 8.20
C ALA A 87 -4.69 -2.66 8.20
N THR A 88 -4.01 -2.36 9.32
CA THR A 88 -3.11 -1.21 9.44
C THR A 88 -1.94 -1.33 8.47
N ALA A 89 -1.26 -2.47 8.45
CA ALA A 89 -0.13 -2.71 7.56
C ALA A 89 -0.54 -2.65 6.07
N ALA A 90 -1.74 -3.11 5.72
CA ALA A 90 -2.27 -2.97 4.36
C ALA A 90 -2.42 -1.49 3.96
N ARG A 91 -2.94 -0.63 4.85
CA ARG A 91 -3.00 0.82 4.57
C ARG A 91 -1.64 1.47 4.45
N GLU A 92 -0.70 1.09 5.31
CA GLU A 92 0.68 1.59 5.22
C GLU A 92 1.30 1.23 3.86
N LEU A 93 1.11 -0.01 3.38
CA LEU A 93 1.57 -0.42 2.05
C LEU A 93 0.91 0.40 0.94
N ALA A 94 -0.39 0.66 1.02
CA ALA A 94 -1.07 1.52 0.05
C ALA A 94 -0.46 2.92 -0.03
N ALA A 95 -0.15 3.52 1.13
CA ALA A 95 0.53 4.82 1.19
C ALA A 95 1.92 4.77 0.56
N VAL A 96 2.70 3.71 0.83
CA VAL A 96 4.02 3.51 0.23
C VAL A 96 3.96 3.43 -1.29
N PHE A 97 2.99 2.70 -1.87
CA PHE A 97 2.84 2.65 -3.32
C PHE A 97 2.56 4.01 -3.95
N ARG A 98 1.74 4.85 -3.31
CA ARG A 98 1.48 6.22 -3.81
C ARG A 98 2.69 7.13 -3.66
N ALA A 99 3.42 7.03 -2.55
CA ALA A 99 4.66 7.77 -2.36
C ALA A 99 5.71 7.40 -3.43
N ALA A 100 5.86 6.10 -3.71
CA ALA A 100 6.75 5.61 -4.77
C ALA A 100 6.36 6.17 -6.15
N ALA A 101 5.06 6.19 -6.47
CA ALA A 101 4.57 6.72 -7.73
C ALA A 101 4.91 8.21 -7.88
N ALA A 102 4.69 9.01 -6.83
CA ALA A 102 4.99 10.44 -6.83
C ALA A 102 6.50 10.70 -6.99
N ALA A 103 7.35 9.96 -6.28
CA ALA A 103 8.80 10.04 -6.41
C ALA A 103 9.27 9.70 -7.83
N TYR A 104 8.69 8.65 -8.44
CA TYR A 104 9.00 8.26 -9.80
C TYR A 104 8.61 9.35 -10.82
N THR A 105 7.38 9.88 -10.75
CA THR A 105 6.93 10.96 -11.64
C THR A 105 7.79 12.22 -11.51
N ALA A 106 8.22 12.58 -10.29
CA ALA A 106 9.10 13.70 -10.07
C ALA A 106 10.48 13.49 -10.70
N ALA A 107 11.06 12.30 -10.55
CA ALA A 107 12.35 11.94 -11.14
C ALA A 107 12.30 11.95 -12.68
N ASP A 108 11.26 11.35 -13.27
CA ASP A 108 11.05 11.31 -14.72
C ASP A 108 10.87 12.72 -15.31
N THR A 109 10.04 13.54 -14.67
CA THR A 109 9.81 14.94 -15.10
C THR A 109 11.10 15.77 -15.02
N GLY A 110 11.87 15.62 -13.94
CA GLY A 110 13.15 16.29 -13.75
C GLY A 110 14.20 15.87 -14.80
N LEU A 111 14.29 14.57 -15.07
CA LEU A 111 15.18 14.02 -16.09
C LEU A 111 14.79 14.52 -17.50
N ALA A 112 13.50 14.48 -17.85
CA ALA A 112 13.01 14.98 -19.13
C ALA A 112 13.28 16.48 -19.32
N ALA A 113 13.19 17.29 -18.25
CA ALA A 113 13.54 18.70 -18.29
C ALA A 113 15.05 18.92 -18.51
N ALA A 114 15.89 18.15 -17.84
CA ALA A 114 17.34 18.21 -18.02
C ALA A 114 17.76 17.80 -19.44
N VAL A 115 17.15 16.74 -19.99
CA VAL A 115 17.38 16.31 -21.38
C VAL A 115 17.01 17.42 -22.37
N ARG A 116 15.81 18.03 -22.23
CA ARG A 116 15.39 19.16 -23.09
C ARG A 116 16.30 20.38 -23.00
N ALA A 117 16.94 20.61 -21.85
CA ALA A 117 17.85 21.73 -21.67
C ALA A 117 19.21 21.49 -22.36
N VAL A 118 19.64 20.23 -22.51
CA VAL A 118 20.89 19.85 -23.17
C VAL A 118 20.71 19.62 -24.67
N ASP A 119 19.52 19.16 -25.10
CA ASP A 119 19.12 19.01 -26.49
C ASP A 119 17.89 19.89 -26.79
N PRO A 120 18.07 21.23 -26.88
CA PRO A 120 17.01 22.10 -27.35
C PRO A 120 16.82 21.82 -28.83
N ALA A 121 15.84 20.97 -29.15
CA ALA A 121 15.49 20.64 -30.54
C ALA A 121 15.54 21.91 -31.41
N GLU A 122 16.52 21.99 -32.32
CA GLU A 122 16.60 23.09 -33.27
C GLU A 122 15.31 23.12 -34.08
N PRO A 123 14.61 24.27 -34.16
CA PRO A 123 13.46 24.38 -35.04
C PRO A 123 13.95 24.16 -36.47
N GLN A 124 13.57 23.03 -37.05
CA GLN A 124 13.76 22.74 -38.47
C GLN A 124 12.96 23.77 -39.28
N GLN A 125 13.59 24.90 -39.59
CA GLN A 125 13.14 25.83 -40.61
C GLN A 125 13.27 25.13 -41.95
N HIS A 126 12.19 24.52 -42.41
CA HIS A 126 12.06 24.12 -43.81
C HIS A 126 11.90 25.41 -44.63
N PRO A 127 12.87 25.81 -45.48
CA PRO A 127 12.62 26.92 -46.39
C PRO A 127 11.55 26.47 -47.39
N ALA A 128 10.46 27.22 -47.46
CA ALA A 128 9.50 27.12 -48.55
C ALA A 128 10.26 27.39 -49.86
N VAL A 129 10.41 26.35 -50.69
CA VAL A 129 10.91 26.50 -52.05
C VAL A 129 9.80 27.16 -52.84
N ALA A 130 9.88 28.49 -52.96
CA ALA A 130 9.17 29.26 -53.96
C ALA A 130 9.99 29.27 -55.25
N GLY A 131 9.40 28.82 -56.34
CA GLY A 131 9.96 28.89 -57.70
C GLY A 131 9.57 27.66 -58.52
N ALA A 132 9.12 27.77 -59.75
CA ALA A 132 8.73 28.87 -60.63
C ALA A 132 7.88 28.22 -61.74
#